data_AF-A0A1I4A0I8-F1
#
_entry.id   AF-A0A1I4A0I8-F1
#
_cell.length_a   1.000
_cell.length_b   1.000
_cell.length_c   1.000
_cell.angle_alpha   90.00
_cell.angle_beta   90.00
_cell.angle_gamma   90.00
#
_symmetry.space_group_name_H-M   'P 1'
#
loop_
_entity.id
_entity.type
_entity.pdbx_description
1 polymer ?
#
loop_
_entity_poly.entity_id
_entity_poly.type
_entity_poly.pdbx_seq_one_letter_code
_entity_poly.pdbx_strand_id
1 'polypeptide(L)'
;MKKNFYLFQEEISPQIYLHYNSFSNEFLLLNKTKHEIFNNYNCEDIEKFDNSLYNKLLENYFIVPDDFDEFEVVKNLKRQMQYNSNMSILR
;
A
#
# COMPACT_ATOMS: atom_id res chain seq x y z
N MET A 1 -5.67 -2.72 -12.89
CA MET A 1 -4.89 -2.28 -11.71
C MET A 1 -5.74 -2.50 -10.47
N LYS A 2 -5.19 -3.06 -9.40
CA LYS A 2 -5.93 -3.35 -8.16
C LYS A 2 -5.35 -2.60 -6.96
N LYS A 3 -6.17 -2.42 -5.92
CA LYS A 3 -5.69 -1.97 -4.61
C LYS A 3 -4.89 -3.10 -3.96
N ASN A 4 -3.80 -2.74 -3.31
CA ASN A 4 -2.99 -3.71 -2.58
C ASN A 4 -3.81 -4.35 -1.45
N PHE A 5 -3.65 -5.65 -1.25
CA PHE A 5 -4.36 -6.39 -0.22
C PHE A 5 -3.97 -5.99 1.22
N TYR A 6 -2.76 -5.49 1.42
CA TYR A 6 -2.13 -5.27 2.74
C TYR A 6 -2.28 -3.84 3.26
N LEU A 7 -3.36 -3.16 2.87
CA LEU A 7 -3.64 -1.79 3.24
C LEU A 7 -4.44 -1.70 4.55
N PHE A 8 -4.10 -0.67 5.32
CA PHE A 8 -4.84 -0.23 6.50
C PHE A 8 -5.17 1.25 6.34
N GLN A 9 -6.33 1.67 6.84
CA GLN A 9 -6.72 3.07 6.85
C GLN A 9 -7.48 3.45 8.11
N GLU A 10 -7.27 4.67 8.60
CA GLU A 10 -7.91 5.21 9.79
C GLU A 10 -8.06 6.73 9.70
N GLU A 11 -9.16 7.27 10.23
CA GLU A 11 -9.32 8.72 10.42
C GLU A 11 -8.63 9.14 11.71
N ILE A 12 -7.52 9.88 11.60
CA ILE A 12 -6.69 10.26 12.76
C ILE A 12 -7.03 11.65 13.31
N SER A 13 -7.77 12.44 12.54
CA SER A 13 -8.22 13.79 12.86
C SER A 13 -9.35 14.14 11.88
N PRO A 14 -10.28 15.05 12.20
CA PRO A 14 -11.41 15.36 11.33
C PRO A 14 -10.97 15.63 9.88
N GLN A 15 -11.48 14.82 8.94
CA GLN A 15 -11.20 14.90 7.51
C GLN A 15 -9.75 14.58 7.10
N ILE A 16 -8.94 14.00 7.99
CA ILE A 16 -7.56 13.57 7.75
C ILE A 16 -7.47 12.07 8.00
N TYR A 17 -7.11 11.34 6.94
CA TYR A 17 -7.06 9.89 6.92
C TYR A 17 -5.63 9.43 6.73
N LEU A 18 -5.15 8.60 7.65
CA LEU A 18 -3.89 7.87 7.51
C LEU A 18 -4.16 6.58 6.75
N HIS A 19 -3.43 6.39 5.66
CA HIS A 19 -3.35 5.12 4.95
C HIS A 19 -1.96 4.55 5.16
N TYR A 20 -1.91 3.26 5.47
CA TYR A 20 -0.68 2.53 5.68
C TYR A 20 -0.65 1.31 4.78
N ASN A 21 0.44 1.12 4.07
CA ASN A 21 0.69 -0.07 3.29
C ASN A 21 1.71 -0.95 4.01
N SER A 22 1.24 -2.02 4.63
CA SER A 22 2.13 -2.94 5.35
C SER A 22 3.03 -3.77 4.42
N PHE A 23 2.74 -3.78 3.12
CA PHE A 23 3.58 -4.42 2.12
C PHE A 23 4.87 -3.64 1.86
N SER A 24 4.77 -2.32 1.64
CA SER A 24 5.91 -1.43 1.37
C SER A 24 6.41 -0.68 2.61
N ASN A 25 5.72 -0.81 3.74
CA ASN A 25 5.93 -0.01 4.95
C ASN A 25 5.81 1.51 4.71
N GLU A 26 4.89 1.90 3.83
CA GLU A 26 4.66 3.29 3.44
C GLU A 26 3.40 3.89 4.05
N PHE A 27 3.44 5.19 4.32
CA PHE A 27 2.33 5.94 4.88
C PHE A 27 1.89 7.05 3.92
N LEU A 28 0.57 7.25 3.83
CA LEU A 28 -0.02 8.30 3.03
C LEU A 28 -1.12 9.02 3.83
N LEU A 29 -0.96 10.32 4.02
CA LEU A 29 -1.98 11.17 4.61
C LEU A 29 -2.86 11.75 3.50
N LEU A 30 -4.15 11.45 3.55
CA LEU A 30 -5.14 11.94 2.62
C LEU A 30 -6.14 12.83 3.33
N ASN A 31 -6.57 13.89 2.65
CA ASN A 31 -7.77 14.62 3.06
C ASN A 31 -9.02 13.82 2.68
N LYS A 32 -10.18 14.25 3.17
CA LYS A 32 -11.48 13.62 2.88
C LYS A 32 -11.72 13.36 1.39
N THR A 33 -11.51 14.37 0.53
CA THR A 33 -11.76 14.24 -0.91
C THR A 33 -10.91 13.13 -1.54
N LYS A 34 -9.60 13.09 -1.24
CA LYS A 34 -8.71 12.08 -1.79
C LYS A 34 -8.96 10.69 -1.19
N HIS A 35 -9.31 10.63 0.09
CA HIS A 35 -9.72 9.39 0.74
C HIS A 35 -10.98 8.80 0.07
N GLU A 36 -12.00 9.64 -0.19
CA GLU A 36 -13.22 9.21 -0.89
C GLU A 36 -12.94 8.78 -2.33
N ILE A 37 -12.09 9.52 -3.06
CA ILE A 37 -11.64 9.14 -4.41
C ILE A 37 -10.98 7.76 -4.37
N PHE A 38 -10.01 7.57 -3.46
CA PHE A 38 -9.29 6.32 -3.37
C PHE A 38 -10.21 5.15 -3.00
N ASN A 39 -11.17 5.34 -2.08
CA ASN A 39 -12.04 4.26 -1.62
C ASN A 39 -13.16 3.90 -2.60
N ASN A 40 -13.76 4.88 -3.27
CA ASN A 40 -15.01 4.68 -4.01
C ASN A 40 -14.82 4.47 -5.51
N TYR A 41 -13.64 4.78 -6.06
CA TYR A 41 -13.35 4.64 -7.49
C TYR A 41 -12.37 3.50 -7.76
N ASN A 42 -12.43 2.97 -8.98
CA ASN A 42 -11.42 2.05 -9.49
C ASN A 42 -10.13 2.82 -9.86
N CYS A 43 -9.03 2.10 -10.04
CA CYS A 43 -7.72 2.70 -10.30
C CYS A 43 -7.68 3.51 -11.61
N GLU A 44 -8.35 3.04 -12.66
CA GLU A 44 -8.39 3.73 -13.96
C GLU A 44 -9.13 5.08 -13.89
N ASP A 45 -10.17 5.17 -13.06
CA ASP A 45 -10.91 6.40 -12.86
C ASP A 45 -10.13 7.39 -11.98
N ILE A 46 -9.39 6.90 -10.97
CA ILE A 46 -8.50 7.74 -10.16
C ILE A 46 -7.44 8.40 -11.05
N GLU A 47 -6.85 7.68 -12.01
CA GLU A 47 -5.88 8.23 -12.97
C GLU A 47 -6.44 9.42 -13.77
N LYS A 48 -7.71 9.32 -14.19
CA LYS A 48 -8.39 10.38 -14.95
C LYS A 48 -8.72 11.60 -14.09
N PHE A 49 -9.14 11.39 -12.84
CA PHE A 49 -9.56 12.48 -11.95
C PHE A 49 -8.39 13.21 -11.30
N ASP A 50 -7.39 12.47 -10.83
CA ASP A 50 -6.22 13.01 -10.13
C ASP A 50 -5.00 12.13 -10.42
N ASN A 51 -4.38 12.38 -11.57
CA ASN A 51 -3.15 11.69 -11.99
C ASN A 51 -2.01 11.86 -10.97
N SER A 52 -1.97 12.97 -10.22
CA SER A 52 -0.95 13.14 -9.17
C SER A 52 -1.16 12.18 -8.02
N LEU A 53 -2.41 11.97 -7.58
CA LEU A 53 -2.75 10.98 -6.58
C LEU A 53 -2.45 9.56 -7.10
N TYR A 54 -2.86 9.25 -8.33
CA TYR A 54 -2.63 7.95 -8.95
C TYR A 54 -1.14 7.57 -8.94
N ASN A 55 -0.26 8.47 -9.39
CA ASN A 55 1.19 8.21 -9.40
C ASN A 55 1.74 7.97 -8.00
N LYS A 56 1.29 8.71 -6.99
CA LYS A 56 1.70 8.47 -5.59
C LYS A 56 1.23 7.12 -5.06
N LEU A 57 0.01 6.70 -5.42
CA LEU A 57 -0.50 5.39 -5.03
C LEU A 57 0.31 4.27 -5.68
N LEU A 58 0.70 4.45 -6.94
CA LEU A 58 1.53 3.48 -7.67
C LEU A 58 2.94 3.39 -7.10
N GLU A 59 3.62 4.53 -6.90
CA GLU A 59 4.99 4.63 -6.39
C GLU A 59 5.14 3.96 -5.01
N ASN A 60 4.12 4.12 -4.15
CA ASN A 60 4.14 3.61 -2.78
C ASN A 60 3.39 2.26 -2.64
N TYR A 61 3.10 1.59 -3.75
CA TYR A 61 2.46 0.27 -3.83
C TYR A 61 1.05 0.17 -3.23
N PHE A 62 0.34 1.29 -3.05
CA PHE A 62 -1.07 1.29 -2.62
C PHE A 62 -1.99 0.74 -3.71
N ILE A 63 -1.58 0.86 -4.97
CA ILE A 63 -2.15 0.14 -6.10
C ILE A 63 -1.05 -0.65 -6.79
N VAL A 64 -1.40 -1.80 -7.34
CA VAL A 64 -0.49 -2.72 -8.00
C VAL A 64 -1.13 -3.30 -9.27
N PRO A 65 -0.35 -3.84 -10.22
CA PRO A 65 -0.88 -4.60 -11.35
C PRO A 65 -1.78 -5.76 -10.90
N ASP A 66 -2.77 -6.13 -11.71
CA ASP A 66 -3.75 -7.16 -11.32
C ASP A 66 -3.09 -8.56 -11.18
N ASP A 67 -2.05 -8.81 -11.98
CA ASP A 67 -1.23 -10.01 -11.99
C ASP A 67 -0.09 -10.00 -10.96
N PHE A 68 0.03 -8.93 -10.17
CA PHE A 68 1.02 -8.85 -9.11
C PHE A 68 0.66 -9.82 -7.98
N ASP A 69 1.59 -10.74 -7.67
CA ASP A 69 1.44 -11.72 -6.60
C ASP A 69 1.98 -11.16 -5.27
N GLU A 70 1.13 -10.46 -4.52
CA GLU A 70 1.53 -9.92 -3.23
C GLU A 70 1.93 -11.02 -2.23
N PHE A 71 1.34 -12.22 -2.34
CA PHE A 71 1.55 -13.31 -1.39
C PHE A 71 2.97 -13.89 -1.50
N GLU A 72 3.44 -14.15 -2.72
CA GLU A 72 4.80 -14.66 -2.93
C GLU A 72 5.87 -13.66 -2.47
N VAL A 73 5.65 -12.35 -2.64
CA VAL A 73 6.58 -11.34 -2.12
C VAL A 73 6.63 -11.37 -0.58
N VAL A 74 5.48 -11.39 0.10
CA VAL A 74 5.43 -11.47 1.57
C VAL A 74 6.05 -12.77 2.08
N LYS A 75 5.81 -13.89 1.41
CA LYS A 75 6.40 -15.20 1.72
C LYS A 75 7.92 -15.16 1.61
N ASN A 76 8.46 -14.52 0.56
CA ASN A 76 9.90 -14.36 0.37
C ASN A 76 10.53 -13.47 1.46
N LEU A 77 9.87 -12.36 1.82
CA LEU A 77 10.30 -11.50 2.94
C LEU A 77 10.37 -12.29 4.26
N LYS A 78 9.34 -13.09 4.58
CA LYS A 78 9.35 -13.96 5.78
C LYS A 78 10.49 -14.97 5.75
N ARG A 79 10.77 -15.60 4.60
CA ARG A 79 11.91 -16.54 4.46
C ARG A 79 13.24 -15.83 4.71
N GLN A 80 13.43 -14.62 4.19
CA GLN A 80 14.64 -13.84 4.42
C GLN A 80 14.81 -13.46 5.91
N MET A 81 13.72 -13.04 6.57
CA MET A 81 13.73 -12.75 8.00
C MET A 81 14.13 -13.98 8.83
N GLN A 82 13.55 -15.15 8.55
CA GLN A 82 13.91 -16.40 9.22
C GLN A 82 15.38 -16.77 9.01
N TYR A 83 15.89 -16.63 7.79
CA TYR A 83 17.29 -16.89 7.48
C TYR A 83 18.23 -15.96 8.26
N ASN A 84 17.93 -14.66 8.29
CA ASN A 84 18.72 -13.67 9.02
C ASN A 84 18.69 -13.91 10.53
N SER A 85 17.52 -14.26 11.11
CA SER A 85 17.41 -14.62 12.52
C SER A 85 18.26 -15.83 12.89
N ASN A 86 18.30 -16.85 12.03
CA ASN A 86 19.13 -18.04 12.25
C ASN A 86 20.64 -17.71 12.19
N MET A 87 21.05 -16.79 11.30
CA MET A 87 22.45 -16.34 11.22
C MET A 87 22.88 -15.50 12.42
N SER A 88 21.97 -14.78 13.08
CA SER A 88 22.29 -14.00 14.30
C SER A 88 22.47 -14.87 15.57
N ILE A 89 21.97 -16.10 15.58
CA ILE A 89 22.10 -17.03 16.73
C ILE A 89 23.42 -17.83 16.66
N LEU A 90 24.09 -17.85 15.50
CA LEU A 90 25.32 -18.60 15.25
C LEU A 90 26.61 -17.76 15.36
N ARG A 91 26.56 -16.58 15.99
CA ARG A 91 27.71 -15.73 16.31
C ARG A 91 27.87 -15.57 17.81
#